data_AF-X1G4U0-F1
#
_entry.id   AF-X1G4U0-F1
#
_cell.length_a   1.000
_cell.length_b   1.000
_cell.length_c   1.000
_cell.angle_alpha   90.00
_cell.angle_beta   90.00
_cell.angle_gamma   90.00
#
_symmetry.space_group_name_H-M   'P 1'
#
loop_
_entity.id
_entity.type
_entity.pdbx_description
1 polymer ?
#
loop_
_entity_poly.entity_id
_entity_poly.type
_entity_poly.pdbx_seq_one_letter_code
_entity_poly.pdbx_strand_id
1 'polypeptide(L)'
;MTALSFYEYTTQVQQKFIESISLYRTFTKDKDKKEKKIMKILNNLSFDKLKDFLTSELKNNPPLRNHFTIYFSGKSSKGKSLNRYKKEINLSYREISDLDGYIEYGTEVDFSYIRDLANRYTDAGNFLEAATIYQALSEVIAENMEGVDDSDGYYGDEFCLAIEDFVNCINEAELGHIKKKKYIDYFFSKYIENDPDYFRENYDGALSEICLSKDDLEYWKKQLKPYLPKNLPDSEQWNEYYQAKELLLTQLYLLDSLNHEKEFYELVKKYWHQEEEFCLSYIERLEKD
;
A
#
# COMPACT_ATOMS: atom_id res chain seq x y z
N MET A 1 -47.61 -13.38 -12.14
CA MET A 1 -47.35 -12.23 -11.24
C MET A 1 -48.31 -11.13 -11.66
N THR A 2 -49.24 -10.71 -10.81
CA THR A 2 -50.25 -9.70 -11.16
C THR A 2 -49.66 -8.29 -10.98
N ALA A 3 -50.13 -7.30 -11.74
CA ALA A 3 -49.68 -5.91 -11.58
C ALA A 3 -49.81 -5.40 -10.12
N LEU A 4 -50.81 -5.90 -9.40
CA LEU A 4 -50.98 -5.69 -7.95
C LEU A 4 -49.82 -6.24 -7.11
N SER A 5 -49.33 -7.46 -7.37
CA SER A 5 -48.24 -8.05 -6.59
C SER A 5 -46.89 -7.37 -6.84
N PHE A 6 -46.68 -6.81 -8.03
CA PHE A 6 -45.49 -6.03 -8.36
C PHE A 6 -45.51 -4.63 -7.71
N TYR A 7 -46.68 -3.99 -7.66
CA TYR A 7 -46.87 -2.71 -6.98
C TYR A 7 -46.70 -2.84 -5.46
N GLU A 8 -47.25 -3.90 -4.85
CA GLU A 8 -47.06 -4.17 -3.42
C GLU A 8 -45.59 -4.43 -3.08
N TYR A 9 -44.89 -5.21 -3.91
CA TYR A 9 -43.47 -5.49 -3.71
C TYR A 9 -42.59 -4.24 -3.81
N THR A 10 -42.80 -3.41 -4.84
CA THR A 10 -42.05 -2.15 -5.02
C THR A 10 -42.33 -1.15 -3.90
N THR A 11 -43.58 -1.07 -3.42
CA THR A 11 -43.94 -0.26 -2.25
C THR A 11 -43.23 -0.74 -0.98
N GLN A 12 -43.14 -2.06 -0.78
CA GLN A 12 -42.45 -2.66 0.38
C GLN A 12 -40.94 -2.39 0.37
N VAL A 13 -40.31 -2.45 -0.80
CA VAL A 13 -38.87 -2.15 -0.98
C VAL A 13 -38.60 -0.66 -0.72
N GLN A 14 -39.45 0.23 -1.26
CA GLN A 14 -39.34 1.67 -1.00
C GLN A 14 -39.51 2.01 0.48
N GLN A 15 -40.46 1.36 1.17
CA GLN A 15 -40.67 1.57 2.61
C GLN A 15 -39.44 1.18 3.43
N LYS A 16 -38.83 0.02 3.14
CA LYS A 16 -37.61 -0.44 3.82
C LYS A 16 -36.41 0.47 3.58
N PHE A 17 -36.27 1.01 2.37
CA PHE A 17 -35.22 1.97 2.02
C PHE A 17 -35.38 3.31 2.76
N ILE A 18 -36.62 3.78 2.92
CA ILE A 18 -36.90 5.00 3.71
C ILE A 18 -36.58 4.77 5.19
N GLU A 19 -36.91 3.59 5.73
CA GLU A 19 -36.60 3.20 7.11
C GLU A 19 -35.09 3.12 7.36
N SER A 20 -34.30 2.56 6.43
CA SER A 20 -32.84 2.50 6.56
C SER A 20 -32.19 3.88 6.52
N ILE A 21 -32.62 4.77 5.60
CA ILE A 21 -32.16 6.17 5.56
C ILE A 21 -32.52 6.91 6.84
N SER A 22 -33.73 6.71 7.37
CA SER A 22 -34.17 7.32 8.62
C SER A 22 -33.32 6.86 9.81
N LEU A 23 -33.02 5.55 9.87
CA LEU A 23 -32.18 4.96 10.90
C LEU A 23 -30.75 5.52 10.83
N TYR A 24 -30.15 5.54 9.63
CA TYR A 24 -28.82 6.12 9.38
C TYR A 24 -28.75 7.60 9.78
N ARG A 25 -29.75 8.40 9.40
CA ARG A 25 -29.88 9.82 9.80
C ARG A 25 -30.03 10.01 11.31
N THR A 26 -30.65 9.05 11.99
CA THR A 26 -30.83 9.10 13.44
C THR A 26 -29.52 8.76 14.16
N PHE A 27 -28.81 7.72 13.70
CA PHE A 27 -27.49 7.36 14.20
C PHE A 27 -26.45 8.47 14.03
N THR A 28 -26.41 9.09 12.84
CA THR A 28 -25.51 10.22 12.55
C THR A 28 -25.85 11.45 13.39
N LYS A 29 -27.13 11.82 13.52
CA LYS A 29 -27.55 12.91 14.43
C LYS A 29 -27.18 12.65 15.89
N ASP A 30 -27.31 11.41 16.37
CA ASP A 30 -26.96 11.08 17.75
C ASP A 30 -25.44 11.10 17.98
N LYS A 31 -24.64 10.70 16.99
CA LYS A 31 -23.19 10.85 16.99
C LYS A 31 -22.79 12.33 17.08
N ASP A 32 -23.30 13.17 16.18
CA ASP A 32 -23.07 14.62 16.16
C ASP A 32 -23.45 15.29 17.48
N LYS A 33 -24.57 14.88 18.07
CA LYS A 33 -25.05 15.43 19.35
C LYS A 33 -24.12 15.04 20.51
N LYS A 34 -23.63 13.80 20.52
CA LYS A 34 -22.65 13.34 21.52
C LYS A 34 -21.33 14.09 21.39
N GLU A 35 -20.81 14.23 20.17
CA GLU A 35 -19.57 14.97 19.90
C GLU A 35 -19.69 16.44 20.31
N LYS A 36 -20.78 17.13 19.94
CA LYS A 36 -21.05 18.51 20.38
C LYS A 36 -21.12 18.64 21.91
N LYS A 37 -21.68 17.65 22.59
CA LYS A 37 -21.73 17.62 24.06
C LYS A 37 -20.33 17.48 24.66
N ILE A 38 -19.50 16.60 24.10
CA ILE A 38 -18.09 16.43 24.52
C ILE A 38 -17.31 17.71 24.27
N MET A 39 -17.38 18.31 23.07
CA MET A 39 -16.76 19.59 22.75
C MET A 39 -17.13 20.69 23.75
N LYS A 40 -18.42 20.79 24.12
CA LYS A 40 -18.87 21.77 25.12
C LYS A 40 -18.28 21.52 26.51
N ILE A 41 -18.10 20.26 26.90
CA ILE A 41 -17.45 19.90 28.18
C ILE A 41 -15.97 20.29 28.11
N LEU A 42 -15.26 19.92 27.03
CA LEU A 42 -13.85 20.23 26.83
C LEU A 42 -13.58 21.75 26.86
N ASN A 43 -14.42 22.55 26.19
CA ASN A 43 -14.27 24.01 26.16
C ASN A 43 -14.49 24.69 27.52
N ASN A 44 -15.19 24.03 28.45
CA ASN A 44 -15.47 24.55 29.78
C ASN A 44 -14.51 24.00 30.85
N LEU A 45 -13.64 23.05 30.49
CA LEU A 45 -12.64 22.50 31.40
C LEU A 45 -11.40 23.40 31.44
N SER A 46 -10.89 23.66 32.64
CA SER A 46 -9.57 24.25 32.81
C SER A 46 -8.51 23.27 32.29
N PHE A 47 -7.42 23.80 31.75
CA PHE A 47 -6.27 23.03 31.27
C PHE A 47 -5.76 22.01 32.31
N ASP A 48 -5.61 22.42 33.58
CA ASP A 48 -5.10 21.55 34.63
C ASP A 48 -6.03 20.34 34.90
N LYS A 49 -7.34 20.57 34.99
CA LYS A 49 -8.33 19.48 35.13
C LYS A 49 -8.32 18.50 33.96
N LEU A 50 -8.16 19.00 32.73
CA LEU A 50 -8.06 18.16 31.55
C LEU A 50 -6.77 17.33 31.58
N LYS A 51 -5.65 17.95 31.95
CA LYS A 51 -4.35 17.29 32.09
C LYS A 51 -4.37 16.23 33.19
N ASP A 52 -4.99 16.50 34.33
CA ASP A 52 -5.13 15.56 35.45
C ASP A 52 -6.01 14.37 35.07
N PHE A 53 -7.15 14.63 34.41
CA PHE A 53 -8.02 13.58 33.89
C PHE A 53 -7.28 12.67 32.90
N LEU A 54 -6.64 13.26 31.88
CA LEU A 54 -5.85 12.51 30.90
C LEU A 54 -4.74 11.71 31.58
N THR A 55 -3.98 12.33 32.50
CA THR A 55 -2.91 11.64 33.23
C THR A 55 -3.44 10.43 34.01
N SER A 56 -4.60 10.56 34.66
CA SER A 56 -5.26 9.47 35.37
C SER A 56 -5.70 8.34 34.42
N GLU A 57 -6.38 8.68 33.32
CA GLU A 57 -6.82 7.71 32.32
C GLU A 57 -5.62 6.96 31.70
N LEU A 58 -4.56 7.67 31.33
CA LEU A 58 -3.34 7.09 30.76
C LEU A 58 -2.59 6.20 31.77
N LYS A 59 -2.65 6.51 33.06
CA LYS A 59 -2.07 5.66 34.11
C LYS A 59 -2.80 4.32 34.21
N ASN A 60 -4.13 4.36 34.12
CA ASN A 60 -4.99 3.20 34.35
C ASN A 60 -5.30 2.39 33.08
N ASN A 61 -5.03 2.95 31.88
CA ASN A 61 -5.33 2.32 30.60
C ASN A 61 -4.07 2.23 29.72
N PRO A 62 -3.28 1.14 29.81
CA PRO A 62 -2.06 0.97 29.01
C PRO A 62 -2.28 1.05 27.48
N PRO A 63 -3.36 0.47 26.90
CA PRO A 63 -3.70 0.68 25.49
C PRO A 63 -3.88 2.16 25.11
N LEU A 64 -4.65 2.93 25.90
CA LEU A 64 -4.84 4.37 25.68
C LEU A 64 -3.53 5.13 25.83
N ARG A 65 -2.70 4.76 26.82
CA ARG A 65 -1.36 5.36 27.00
C ARG A 65 -0.46 5.14 25.80
N ASN A 66 -0.42 3.92 25.27
CA ASN A 66 0.36 3.65 24.07
C ASN A 66 -0.18 4.43 22.89
N HIS A 67 -1.50 4.45 22.68
CA HIS A 67 -2.11 5.25 21.60
C HIS A 67 -1.76 6.73 21.73
N PHE A 68 -1.94 7.32 22.92
CA PHE A 68 -1.60 8.72 23.19
C PHE A 68 -0.11 9.01 22.96
N THR A 69 0.77 8.13 23.44
CA THR A 69 2.22 8.30 23.28
C THR A 69 2.61 8.22 21.81
N ILE A 70 2.06 7.26 21.07
CA ILE A 70 2.27 7.16 19.62
C ILE A 70 1.75 8.41 18.91
N TYR A 71 0.52 8.83 19.22
CA TYR A 71 -0.13 9.97 18.59
C TYR A 71 0.63 11.29 18.82
N PHE A 72 1.12 11.53 20.03
CA PHE A 72 1.76 12.81 20.38
C PHE A 72 3.29 12.81 20.31
N SER A 73 3.93 11.64 20.19
CA SER A 73 5.41 11.57 20.19
C SER A 73 6.01 10.65 19.15
N GLY A 74 5.21 9.86 18.42
CA GLY A 74 5.70 8.83 17.51
C GLY A 74 6.57 7.75 18.17
N LYS A 75 6.56 7.67 19.51
CA LYS A 75 7.37 6.71 20.27
C LYS A 75 6.47 5.65 20.89
N SER A 76 6.88 4.40 20.72
CA SER A 76 6.25 3.23 21.35
C SER A 76 7.32 2.37 22.00
N SER A 77 7.01 1.75 23.14
CA SER A 77 7.88 0.73 23.75
C SER A 77 7.90 -0.59 22.95
N LYS A 78 6.89 -0.83 22.11
CA LYS A 78 6.78 -1.95 21.15
C LYS A 78 5.85 -1.56 19.99
N GLY A 79 6.36 -1.55 18.77
CA GLY A 79 5.57 -1.38 17.55
C GLY A 79 4.37 -2.32 17.48
N LYS A 80 3.30 -1.92 16.76
CA LYS A 80 2.24 -2.88 16.42
C LYS A 80 2.80 -3.83 15.35
N SER A 81 2.35 -5.08 15.32
CA SER A 81 2.73 -5.99 14.24
C SER A 81 2.06 -5.58 12.93
N LEU A 82 2.68 -5.94 11.80
CA LEU A 82 2.09 -5.79 10.44
C LEU A 82 0.62 -6.25 10.40
N ASN A 83 0.34 -7.48 10.86
CA ASN A 83 -1.02 -8.03 10.91
C ASN A 83 -2.00 -7.20 11.75
N ARG A 84 -1.53 -6.44 12.73
CA ARG A 84 -2.39 -5.57 13.52
C ARG A 84 -2.74 -4.30 12.74
N TYR A 85 -1.79 -3.70 12.02
CA TYR A 85 -2.08 -2.59 11.11
C TYR A 85 -3.02 -3.03 9.99
N LYS A 86 -2.75 -4.18 9.34
CA LYS A 86 -3.65 -4.73 8.30
C LYS A 86 -5.08 -4.92 8.80
N LYS A 87 -5.27 -5.40 10.03
CA LYS A 87 -6.60 -5.53 10.64
C LYS A 87 -7.30 -4.20 10.88
N GLU A 88 -6.54 -3.16 11.23
CA GLU A 88 -7.04 -1.80 11.46
C GLU A 88 -7.49 -1.18 10.14
N ILE A 89 -6.71 -1.32 9.07
CA ILE A 89 -7.04 -0.80 7.73
C ILE A 89 -8.24 -1.55 7.13
N ASN A 90 -8.29 -2.89 7.27
CA ASN A 90 -9.44 -3.69 6.84
C ASN A 90 -10.74 -3.39 7.61
N LEU A 91 -10.68 -2.74 8.78
CA LEU A 91 -11.91 -2.27 9.42
C LEU A 91 -12.54 -1.13 8.61
N SER A 92 -11.73 -0.21 8.06
CA SER A 92 -12.23 0.89 7.25
C SER A 92 -12.96 0.41 5.99
N TYR A 93 -12.46 -0.63 5.31
CA TYR A 93 -13.15 -1.27 4.20
C TYR A 93 -14.53 -1.82 4.62
N ARG A 94 -14.57 -2.60 5.71
CA ARG A 94 -15.82 -3.22 6.21
C ARG A 94 -16.86 -2.22 6.70
N GLU A 95 -16.43 -1.02 7.08
CA GLU A 95 -17.34 0.02 7.57
C GLU A 95 -18.16 0.66 6.45
N ILE A 96 -17.66 0.60 5.20
CA ILE A 96 -18.29 1.26 4.06
C ILE A 96 -18.73 0.28 2.96
N SER A 97 -18.26 -0.97 2.98
CA SER A 97 -18.70 -2.01 2.06
C SER A 97 -20.18 -2.33 2.23
N ASP A 98 -20.84 -2.70 1.13
CA ASP A 98 -22.22 -3.17 1.13
C ASP A 98 -22.40 -4.56 1.79
N LEU A 99 -23.60 -5.14 1.68
CA LEU A 99 -23.89 -6.46 2.25
C LEU A 99 -23.09 -7.60 1.62
N ASP A 100 -22.65 -7.43 0.38
CA ASP A 100 -21.87 -8.40 -0.38
C ASP A 100 -20.36 -8.14 -0.22
N GLY A 101 -19.97 -7.07 0.48
CA GLY A 101 -18.58 -6.70 0.74
C GLY A 101 -17.97 -5.83 -0.36
N TYR A 102 -18.78 -5.30 -1.28
CA TYR A 102 -18.34 -4.46 -2.39
C TYR A 102 -18.40 -2.97 -2.02
N ILE A 103 -17.45 -2.19 -2.52
CA ILE A 103 -17.43 -0.73 -2.40
C ILE A 103 -17.69 -0.14 -3.79
N GLU A 104 -18.88 0.47 -3.93
CA GLU A 104 -19.36 1.04 -5.19
C GLU A 104 -18.73 2.41 -5.51
N TYR A 105 -18.69 2.74 -6.81
CA TYR A 105 -18.15 3.99 -7.33
C TYR A 105 -18.61 5.23 -6.57
N GLY A 106 -17.67 6.13 -6.28
CA GLY A 106 -17.92 7.36 -5.51
C GLY A 106 -18.05 7.14 -3.99
N THR A 107 -17.79 5.92 -3.50
CA THR A 107 -17.59 5.61 -2.09
C THR A 107 -16.14 5.14 -1.90
N GLU A 108 -15.40 5.84 -1.05
CA GLU A 108 -13.96 5.60 -0.89
C GLU A 108 -13.59 5.36 0.57
N VAL A 109 -12.61 4.49 0.80
CA VAL A 109 -12.04 4.27 2.13
C VAL A 109 -11.15 5.46 2.49
N ASP A 110 -11.48 6.17 3.57
CA ASP A 110 -10.61 7.23 4.08
C ASP A 110 -9.37 6.66 4.78
N PHE A 111 -8.21 6.71 4.11
CA PHE A 111 -6.91 6.32 4.65
C PHE A 111 -6.17 7.42 5.45
N SER A 112 -6.76 8.60 5.62
CA SER A 112 -6.10 9.74 6.28
C SER A 112 -5.56 9.40 7.67
N TYR A 113 -6.33 8.68 8.48
CA TYR A 113 -5.92 8.30 9.83
C TYR A 113 -4.67 7.42 9.85
N ILE A 114 -4.57 6.44 8.93
CA ILE A 114 -3.41 5.53 8.93
C ILE A 114 -2.17 6.22 8.36
N ARG A 115 -2.33 7.12 7.39
CA ARG A 115 -1.25 7.96 6.84
C ARG A 115 -0.74 8.95 7.88
N ASP A 116 -1.63 9.63 8.60
CA ASP A 116 -1.28 10.52 9.72
C ASP A 116 -0.50 9.78 10.81
N LEU A 117 -0.85 8.52 11.07
CA LEU A 117 -0.14 7.68 12.03
C LEU A 117 1.29 7.38 11.55
N ALA A 118 1.47 7.03 10.28
CA ALA A 118 2.78 6.80 9.68
C ALA A 118 3.64 8.07 9.68
N ASN A 119 3.07 9.21 9.28
CA ASN A 119 3.73 10.52 9.28
C ASN A 119 4.26 10.88 10.67
N ARG A 120 3.49 10.64 11.74
CA ARG A 120 3.97 10.89 13.12
C ARG A 120 5.15 10.01 13.51
N TYR A 121 5.22 8.78 13.00
CA TYR A 121 6.39 7.92 13.20
C TYR A 121 7.60 8.44 12.42
N THR A 122 7.40 8.87 11.18
CA THR A 122 8.43 9.50 10.34
C THR A 122 8.97 10.78 11.00
N ASP A 123 8.10 11.68 11.43
CA ASP A 123 8.46 12.93 12.14
C ASP A 123 9.25 12.68 13.43
N ALA A 124 8.99 11.54 14.09
CA ALA A 124 9.71 11.11 15.28
C ALA A 124 11.02 10.35 14.98
N GLY A 125 11.39 10.18 13.71
CA GLY A 125 12.57 9.43 13.25
C GLY A 125 12.43 7.91 13.37
N ASN A 126 11.20 7.40 13.52
CA ASN A 126 10.90 5.97 13.62
C ASN A 126 10.46 5.39 12.26
N PHE A 127 11.35 5.53 11.27
CA PHE A 127 11.06 5.16 9.88
C PHE A 127 10.67 3.69 9.70
N LEU A 128 11.21 2.75 10.47
CA LEU A 128 10.89 1.32 10.32
C LEU A 128 9.46 0.98 10.77
N GLU A 129 8.91 1.72 11.73
CA GLU A 129 7.52 1.56 12.14
C GLU A 129 6.59 2.17 11.08
N ALA A 130 6.93 3.35 10.55
CA ALA A 130 6.21 3.95 9.43
C ALA A 130 6.22 3.03 8.19
N ALA A 131 7.39 2.47 7.84
CA ALA A 131 7.54 1.47 6.79
C ALA A 131 6.61 0.26 6.99
N THR A 132 6.44 -0.20 8.23
CA THR A 132 5.53 -1.31 8.55
C THR A 132 4.06 -0.93 8.34
N ILE A 133 3.70 0.33 8.57
CA ILE A 133 2.34 0.85 8.32
C ILE A 133 2.08 0.94 6.82
N TYR A 134 3.01 1.52 6.06
CA TYR A 134 2.87 1.64 4.61
C TYR A 134 2.87 0.29 3.91
N GLN A 135 3.68 -0.68 4.37
CA GLN A 135 3.57 -2.07 3.93
C GLN A 135 2.17 -2.64 4.20
N ALA A 136 1.61 -2.43 5.40
CA ALA A 136 0.26 -2.89 5.70
C ALA A 136 -0.80 -2.22 4.81
N LEU A 137 -0.63 -0.93 4.51
CA LEU A 137 -1.54 -0.18 3.64
C LEU A 137 -1.50 -0.72 2.21
N SER A 138 -0.31 -0.82 1.60
CA SER A 138 -0.17 -1.36 0.24
C SER A 138 -0.70 -2.79 0.13
N GLU A 139 -0.40 -3.66 1.11
CA GLU A 139 -0.90 -5.04 1.10
C GLU A 139 -2.43 -5.09 1.21
N VAL A 140 -3.03 -4.28 2.06
CA VAL A 140 -4.50 -4.29 2.24
C VAL A 140 -5.20 -3.71 1.01
N ILE A 141 -4.66 -2.66 0.39
CA ILE A 141 -5.22 -2.13 -0.86
C ILE A 141 -5.21 -3.23 -1.92
N ALA A 142 -4.05 -3.84 -2.18
CA ALA A 142 -3.91 -4.92 -3.15
C ALA A 142 -4.85 -6.11 -2.88
N GLU A 143 -4.99 -6.51 -1.61
CA GLU A 143 -5.89 -7.61 -1.20
C GLU A 143 -7.38 -7.32 -1.39
N ASN A 144 -7.79 -6.04 -1.45
CA ASN A 144 -9.19 -5.65 -1.56
C ASN A 144 -9.59 -5.16 -2.96
N MET A 145 -8.68 -5.15 -3.94
CA MET A 145 -8.95 -4.61 -5.27
C MET A 145 -10.11 -5.30 -6.01
N GLU A 146 -10.34 -6.60 -5.79
CA GLU A 146 -11.50 -7.30 -6.37
C GLU A 146 -12.84 -6.87 -5.75
N GLY A 147 -12.80 -6.27 -4.56
CA GLY A 147 -13.97 -5.85 -3.79
C GLY A 147 -14.30 -4.36 -3.91
N VAL A 148 -13.66 -3.63 -4.83
CA VAL A 148 -13.87 -2.19 -5.00
C VAL A 148 -14.05 -1.81 -6.46
N ASP A 149 -14.83 -0.77 -6.69
CA ASP A 149 -14.85 -0.06 -7.97
C ASP A 149 -13.71 0.97 -8.01
N ASP A 150 -12.64 0.67 -8.77
CA ASP A 150 -11.48 1.57 -8.95
C ASP A 150 -11.52 2.29 -10.32
N SER A 151 -12.71 2.53 -10.88
CA SER A 151 -12.83 3.15 -12.22
C SER A 151 -12.27 4.57 -12.30
N ASP A 152 -12.13 5.27 -11.17
CA ASP A 152 -11.48 6.58 -11.08
C ASP A 152 -9.98 6.53 -10.74
N GLY A 153 -9.46 5.33 -10.45
CA GLY A 153 -8.05 5.10 -10.09
C GLY A 153 -7.70 5.45 -8.64
N TYR A 154 -8.68 5.74 -7.77
CA TYR A 154 -8.44 6.13 -6.38
C TYR A 154 -7.56 5.13 -5.61
N TYR A 155 -7.89 3.84 -5.66
CA TYR A 155 -7.18 2.79 -4.94
C TYR A 155 -5.82 2.49 -5.59
N GLY A 156 -5.74 2.56 -6.92
CA GLY A 156 -4.47 2.50 -7.64
C GLY A 156 -3.50 3.60 -7.20
N ASP A 157 -3.96 4.84 -7.12
CA ASP A 157 -3.16 5.98 -6.66
C ASP A 157 -2.75 5.84 -5.19
N GLU A 158 -3.67 5.43 -4.30
CA GLU A 158 -3.34 5.19 -2.88
C GLU A 158 -2.36 4.03 -2.70
N PHE A 159 -2.42 2.99 -3.54
CA PHE A 159 -1.41 1.92 -3.56
C PHE A 159 -0.03 2.45 -3.97
N CYS A 160 0.04 3.20 -5.07
CA CYS A 160 1.28 3.81 -5.55
C CYS A 160 1.92 4.67 -4.46
N LEU A 161 1.15 5.58 -3.86
CA LEU A 161 1.60 6.44 -2.76
C LEU A 161 2.06 5.63 -1.54
N ALA A 162 1.37 4.55 -1.19
CA ALA A 162 1.79 3.69 -0.09
C ALA A 162 3.13 2.98 -0.37
N ILE A 163 3.39 2.54 -1.59
CA ILE A 163 4.68 1.95 -1.99
C ILE A 163 5.80 2.99 -1.96
N GLU A 164 5.56 4.17 -2.53
CA GLU A 164 6.52 5.28 -2.51
C GLU A 164 6.90 5.67 -1.07
N ASP A 165 5.90 5.87 -0.21
CA ASP A 165 6.13 6.21 1.20
C ASP A 165 6.84 5.06 1.96
N PHE A 166 6.56 3.80 1.63
CA PHE A 166 7.25 2.64 2.20
C PHE A 166 8.74 2.64 1.81
N VAL A 167 9.04 2.85 0.53
CA VAL A 167 10.41 2.93 0.00
C VAL A 167 11.18 4.09 0.63
N ASN A 168 10.54 5.27 0.70
CA ASN A 168 11.10 6.45 1.37
C ASN A 168 11.49 6.15 2.81
N CYS A 169 10.61 5.50 3.58
CA CYS A 169 10.91 5.10 4.95
C CYS A 169 12.09 4.10 5.05
N ILE A 170 12.25 3.19 4.09
CA ILE A 170 13.40 2.26 4.07
C ILE A 170 14.71 3.01 3.80
N ASN A 171 14.68 3.96 2.86
CA ASN A 171 15.84 4.74 2.46
C ASN A 171 16.29 5.71 3.57
N GLU A 172 15.35 6.43 4.20
CA GLU A 172 15.59 7.32 5.36
C GLU A 172 16.09 6.57 6.60
N ALA A 173 15.79 5.26 6.71
CA ALA A 173 16.33 4.42 7.78
C ALA A 173 17.82 4.06 7.60
N GLU A 174 18.44 4.42 6.47
CA GLU A 174 19.87 4.21 6.14
C GLU A 174 20.36 2.79 6.45
N LEU A 175 19.55 1.79 6.11
CA LEU A 175 19.85 0.40 6.43
C LEU A 175 21.01 -0.14 5.61
N GLY A 176 22.00 -0.72 6.28
CA GLY A 176 23.01 -1.56 5.63
C GLY A 176 22.38 -2.82 4.99
N HIS A 177 23.03 -3.32 3.94
CA HIS A 177 22.58 -4.44 3.10
C HIS A 177 21.94 -5.60 3.88
N ILE A 178 22.58 -6.09 4.94
CA ILE A 178 22.09 -7.24 5.73
C ILE A 178 20.67 -7.02 6.28
N LYS A 179 20.36 -5.81 6.75
CA LYS A 179 19.03 -5.46 7.26
C LYS A 179 18.05 -5.16 6.13
N LYS A 180 18.55 -4.65 5.00
CA LYS A 180 17.75 -4.30 3.83
C LYS A 180 17.24 -5.54 3.08
N LYS A 181 17.97 -6.66 3.13
CA LYS A 181 17.60 -7.94 2.49
C LYS A 181 16.15 -8.35 2.66
N LYS A 182 15.57 -8.23 3.85
CA LYS A 182 14.17 -8.61 4.09
C LYS A 182 13.17 -7.78 3.26
N TYR A 183 13.50 -6.55 2.92
CA TYR A 183 12.67 -5.67 2.07
C TYR A 183 12.88 -5.99 0.60
N ILE A 184 14.13 -6.28 0.19
CA ILE A 184 14.42 -6.79 -1.16
C ILE A 184 13.68 -8.11 -1.39
N ASP A 185 13.74 -9.03 -0.44
CA ASP A 185 12.99 -10.31 -0.47
C ASP A 185 11.49 -10.06 -0.62
N TYR A 186 10.94 -9.12 0.16
CA TYR A 186 9.52 -8.78 0.10
C TYR A 186 9.11 -8.26 -1.27
N PHE A 187 9.76 -7.20 -1.79
CA PHE A 187 9.40 -6.62 -3.07
C PHE A 187 9.68 -7.58 -4.23
N PHE A 188 10.77 -8.35 -4.17
CA PHE A 188 11.07 -9.35 -5.19
C PHE A 188 10.04 -10.48 -5.19
N SER A 189 9.62 -10.98 -4.03
CA SER A 189 8.53 -11.94 -3.94
C SER A 189 7.25 -11.39 -4.56
N LYS A 190 6.89 -10.13 -4.27
CA LYS A 190 5.70 -9.49 -4.86
C LYS A 190 5.79 -9.27 -6.36
N TYR A 191 6.95 -8.85 -6.85
CA TYR A 191 7.25 -8.72 -8.27
C TYR A 191 7.13 -10.04 -9.04
N ILE A 192 7.54 -11.17 -8.43
CA ILE A 192 7.45 -12.50 -9.04
C ILE A 192 6.07 -13.14 -8.90
N GLU A 193 5.38 -12.93 -7.77
CA GLU A 193 4.03 -13.45 -7.52
C GLU A 193 3.03 -12.97 -8.57
N ASN A 194 3.20 -11.74 -9.09
CA ASN A 194 2.35 -11.15 -10.11
C ASN A 194 0.87 -11.16 -9.69
N ASP A 195 0.61 -10.90 -8.40
CA ASP A 195 -0.72 -10.98 -7.78
C ASP A 195 -0.96 -9.77 -6.84
N PRO A 196 -1.73 -8.74 -7.27
CA PRO A 196 -2.27 -8.58 -8.63
C PRO A 196 -1.21 -8.09 -9.63
N ASP A 197 -1.39 -8.43 -10.91
CA ASP A 197 -0.43 -8.17 -12.00
C ASP A 197 -0.23 -6.68 -12.29
N TYR A 198 -1.28 -5.86 -12.17
CA TYR A 198 -1.23 -4.42 -12.43
C TYR A 198 -0.39 -3.61 -11.42
N PHE A 199 0.04 -4.19 -10.29
CA PHE A 199 0.95 -3.53 -9.34
C PHE A 199 2.41 -4.00 -9.47
N ARG A 200 2.71 -4.86 -10.44
CA ARG A 200 4.04 -5.44 -10.60
C ARG A 200 5.12 -4.38 -10.83
N GLU A 201 4.83 -3.36 -11.63
CA GLU A 201 5.77 -2.27 -11.94
C GLU A 201 6.13 -1.46 -10.69
N ASN A 202 5.20 -1.25 -9.76
CA ASN A 202 5.49 -0.58 -8.49
C ASN A 202 6.51 -1.36 -7.65
N TYR A 203 6.45 -2.70 -7.66
CA TYR A 203 7.40 -3.53 -6.93
C TYR A 203 8.79 -3.53 -7.58
N ASP A 204 8.88 -3.51 -8.91
CA ASP A 204 10.15 -3.38 -9.64
C ASP A 204 10.79 -1.99 -9.43
N GLY A 205 9.98 -0.93 -9.49
CA GLY A 205 10.39 0.43 -9.15
C GLY A 205 10.90 0.52 -7.72
N ALA A 206 10.17 -0.06 -6.75
CA ALA A 206 10.59 -0.11 -5.36
C ALA A 206 11.94 -0.83 -5.18
N LEU A 207 12.18 -1.94 -5.89
CA LEU A 207 13.47 -2.64 -5.87
C LEU A 207 14.59 -1.73 -6.39
N SER A 208 14.36 -1.04 -7.51
CA SER A 208 15.31 -0.09 -8.11
C SER A 208 15.67 1.05 -7.16
N GLU A 209 14.70 1.56 -6.40
CA GLU A 209 14.91 2.66 -5.47
C GLU A 209 15.58 2.28 -4.15
N ILE A 210 15.38 1.05 -3.66
CA ILE A 210 16.04 0.60 -2.42
C ILE A 210 17.40 -0.03 -2.67
N CYS A 211 17.65 -0.61 -3.85
CA CYS A 211 18.90 -1.33 -4.18
C CYS A 211 20.01 -0.39 -4.65
N LEU A 212 20.45 0.51 -3.77
CA LEU A 212 21.43 1.56 -4.10
C LEU A 212 22.90 1.11 -3.99
N SER A 213 23.18 0.04 -3.23
CA SER A 213 24.54 -0.46 -3.04
C SER A 213 24.84 -1.65 -3.95
N LYS A 214 26.12 -1.88 -4.25
CA LYS A 214 26.57 -3.04 -5.02
C LYS A 214 26.09 -4.37 -4.40
N ASP A 215 26.11 -4.49 -3.08
CA ASP A 215 25.66 -5.70 -2.39
C ASP A 215 24.15 -5.93 -2.53
N ASP A 216 23.36 -4.85 -2.53
CA ASP A 216 21.90 -4.92 -2.77
C ASP A 216 21.61 -5.38 -4.21
N LEU A 217 22.26 -4.77 -5.19
CA LEU A 217 22.12 -5.11 -6.61
C LEU A 217 22.56 -6.54 -6.93
N GLU A 218 23.70 -7.00 -6.39
CA GLU A 218 24.15 -8.39 -6.57
C GLU A 218 23.19 -9.39 -5.93
N TYR A 219 22.57 -9.02 -4.80
CA TYR A 219 21.58 -9.86 -4.15
C TYR A 219 20.29 -9.96 -4.99
N TRP A 220 19.77 -8.84 -5.48
CA TRP A 220 18.62 -8.83 -6.37
C TRP A 220 18.89 -9.62 -7.66
N LYS A 221 20.04 -9.41 -8.32
CA LYS A 221 20.47 -10.20 -9.49
C LYS A 221 20.52 -11.69 -9.20
N LYS A 222 21.00 -12.09 -8.02
CA LYS A 222 21.01 -13.50 -7.61
C LYS A 222 19.59 -14.06 -7.45
N GLN A 223 18.65 -13.29 -6.93
CA GLN A 223 17.25 -13.69 -6.80
C GLN A 223 16.54 -13.79 -8.13
N LEU A 224 16.83 -12.89 -9.08
CA LEU A 224 16.25 -12.88 -10.43
C LEU A 224 16.68 -14.09 -11.27
N LYS A 225 17.93 -14.53 -11.13
CA LYS A 225 18.56 -15.57 -11.98
C LYS A 225 17.72 -16.85 -12.23
N PRO A 226 17.04 -17.47 -11.24
CA PRO A 226 16.25 -18.68 -11.46
C PRO A 226 15.00 -18.46 -12.33
N TYR A 227 14.54 -17.22 -12.45
CA TYR A 227 13.31 -16.85 -13.16
C TYR A 227 13.60 -16.40 -14.60
N LEU A 228 14.87 -16.14 -14.95
CA LEU A 228 15.21 -15.66 -16.28
C LEU A 228 14.80 -16.65 -17.38
N PRO A 229 14.06 -16.18 -18.41
CA PRO A 229 13.63 -17.03 -19.50
C PRO A 229 14.84 -17.42 -20.37
N LYS A 230 14.79 -18.63 -20.94
CA LYS A 230 15.85 -19.08 -21.87
C LYS A 230 15.83 -18.31 -23.18
N ASN A 231 14.63 -18.00 -23.68
CA ASN A 231 14.35 -17.27 -24.90
C ASN A 231 13.12 -16.39 -24.66
N LEU A 232 12.96 -15.34 -25.47
CA LEU A 232 11.73 -14.57 -25.48
C LEU A 232 10.66 -15.38 -26.22
N PRO A 233 9.47 -15.61 -25.65
CA PRO A 233 8.34 -16.23 -26.34
C PRO A 233 7.88 -15.41 -27.55
N ASP A 234 7.00 -15.98 -28.36
CA ASP A 234 6.33 -15.21 -29.41
C ASP A 234 5.38 -14.19 -28.77
N SER A 235 5.33 -12.97 -29.31
CA SER A 235 4.37 -11.93 -28.95
C SER A 235 2.90 -12.36 -29.02
N GLU A 236 2.57 -13.40 -29.81
CA GLU A 236 1.24 -14.00 -29.81
C GLU A 236 0.86 -14.65 -28.46
N GLN A 237 1.84 -15.07 -27.66
CA GLN A 237 1.69 -15.55 -26.27
C GLN A 237 1.88 -14.38 -25.31
N TRP A 238 0.95 -13.42 -25.37
CA TRP A 238 1.14 -12.08 -24.80
C TRP A 238 1.55 -12.08 -23.31
N ASN A 239 0.93 -12.93 -22.47
CA ASN A 239 1.25 -13.00 -21.04
C ASN A 239 2.66 -13.55 -20.79
N GLU A 240 3.01 -14.68 -21.41
CA GLU A 240 4.33 -15.31 -21.27
C GLU A 240 5.43 -14.42 -21.84
N TYR A 241 5.16 -13.78 -22.98
CA TYR A 241 6.04 -12.84 -23.63
C TYR A 241 6.29 -11.61 -22.74
N TYR A 242 5.23 -10.98 -22.22
CA TYR A 242 5.34 -9.80 -21.36
C TYR A 242 6.14 -10.13 -20.10
N GLN A 243 5.80 -11.23 -19.43
CA GLN A 243 6.53 -11.66 -18.23
C GLN A 243 8.01 -11.92 -18.52
N ALA A 244 8.32 -12.60 -19.62
CA ALA A 244 9.70 -12.87 -20.04
C ALA A 244 10.46 -11.58 -20.39
N LYS A 245 9.81 -10.64 -21.10
CA LYS A 245 10.38 -9.34 -21.46
C LYS A 245 10.79 -8.57 -20.21
N GLU A 246 9.86 -8.41 -19.27
CA GLU A 246 10.09 -7.69 -18.00
C GLU A 246 11.30 -8.26 -17.24
N LEU A 247 11.37 -9.59 -17.08
CA LEU A 247 12.49 -10.23 -16.36
C LEU A 247 13.84 -10.00 -17.05
N LEU A 248 13.86 -9.93 -18.38
CA LEU A 248 15.08 -9.67 -19.15
C LEU A 248 15.46 -8.18 -19.09
N LEU A 249 14.50 -7.25 -19.08
CA LEU A 249 14.75 -5.82 -18.91
C LEU A 249 15.29 -5.53 -17.49
N THR A 250 14.71 -6.12 -16.45
CA THR A 250 15.25 -6.05 -15.09
C THR A 250 16.69 -6.60 -15.02
N GLN A 251 16.96 -7.72 -15.71
CA GLN A 251 18.33 -8.26 -15.80
C GLN A 251 19.29 -7.29 -16.50
N LEU A 252 18.83 -6.59 -17.54
CA LEU A 252 19.62 -5.62 -18.27
C LEU A 252 19.95 -4.40 -17.40
N TYR A 253 18.96 -3.85 -16.70
CA TYR A 253 19.13 -2.80 -15.71
C TYR A 253 20.16 -3.16 -14.64
N LEU A 254 20.09 -4.39 -14.09
CA LEU A 254 21.04 -4.87 -13.09
C LEU A 254 22.46 -5.02 -13.62
N LEU A 255 22.62 -5.44 -14.89
CA LEU A 255 23.94 -5.54 -15.52
C LEU A 255 24.56 -4.15 -15.75
N ASP A 256 23.77 -3.18 -16.21
CA ASP A 256 24.20 -1.80 -16.37
C ASP A 256 24.63 -1.20 -15.02
N SER A 257 23.77 -1.31 -14.01
CA SER A 257 24.00 -0.78 -12.66
C SER A 257 25.21 -1.37 -11.96
N LEU A 258 25.56 -2.63 -12.28
CA LEU A 258 26.74 -3.33 -11.74
C LEU A 258 28.00 -3.17 -12.62
N ASN A 259 27.91 -2.47 -13.76
CA ASN A 259 28.96 -2.36 -14.78
C ASN A 259 29.47 -3.73 -15.29
N HIS A 260 28.54 -4.66 -15.51
CA HIS A 260 28.81 -5.95 -16.15
C HIS A 260 28.67 -5.82 -17.68
N GLU A 261 29.54 -5.03 -18.30
CA GLU A 261 29.47 -4.63 -19.71
C GLU A 261 29.36 -5.80 -20.69
N LYS A 262 30.19 -6.83 -20.50
CA LYS A 262 30.22 -7.97 -21.42
C LYS A 262 28.86 -8.68 -21.45
N GLU A 263 28.33 -9.02 -20.28
CA GLU A 263 27.03 -9.66 -20.15
C GLU A 263 25.89 -8.76 -20.63
N PHE A 264 25.98 -7.44 -20.40
CA PHE A 264 25.03 -6.45 -20.89
C PHE A 264 24.94 -6.49 -22.43
N TYR A 265 26.07 -6.34 -23.12
CA TYR A 265 26.10 -6.33 -24.58
C TYR A 265 25.73 -7.70 -25.20
N GLU A 266 26.09 -8.81 -24.54
CA GLU A 266 25.65 -10.14 -24.96
C GLU A 266 24.12 -10.27 -24.90
N LEU A 267 23.49 -9.71 -23.85
CA LEU A 267 22.04 -9.71 -23.68
C LEU A 267 21.32 -8.83 -24.71
N VAL A 268 21.79 -7.59 -24.92
CA VAL A 268 21.29 -6.69 -25.98
C VAL A 268 21.37 -7.37 -27.34
N LYS A 269 22.55 -7.89 -27.70
CA LYS A 269 22.76 -8.55 -29.01
C LYS A 269 21.80 -9.72 -29.25
N LYS A 270 21.36 -10.38 -28.18
CA LYS A 270 20.41 -11.49 -28.29
C LYS A 270 18.99 -11.03 -28.62
N TYR A 271 18.55 -9.87 -28.14
CA TYR A 271 17.13 -9.47 -28.19
C TYR A 271 16.82 -8.15 -28.92
N TRP A 272 17.83 -7.36 -29.33
CA TRP A 272 17.63 -6.05 -29.97
C TRP A 272 16.74 -6.04 -31.23
N HIS A 273 16.64 -7.18 -31.92
CA HIS A 273 15.82 -7.32 -33.14
C HIS A 273 14.37 -7.72 -32.85
N GLN A 274 14.07 -8.11 -31.61
CA GLN A 274 12.73 -8.52 -31.15
C GLN A 274 12.07 -7.38 -30.37
N GLU A 275 12.86 -6.68 -29.53
CA GLU A 275 12.37 -5.66 -28.60
C GLU A 275 13.13 -4.34 -28.75
N GLU A 276 12.38 -3.24 -28.86
CA GLU A 276 12.92 -1.89 -29.02
C GLU A 276 13.62 -1.40 -27.74
N GLU A 277 13.11 -1.77 -26.56
CA GLU A 277 13.63 -1.34 -25.26
C GLU A 277 15.09 -1.79 -25.03
N PHE A 278 15.52 -2.90 -25.65
CA PHE A 278 16.92 -3.33 -25.63
C PHE A 278 17.81 -2.44 -26.51
N CYS A 279 17.27 -1.90 -27.61
CA CYS A 279 17.98 -0.90 -28.42
C CYS A 279 18.13 0.43 -27.67
N LEU A 280 17.07 0.87 -26.98
CA LEU A 280 17.11 2.09 -26.16
C LEU A 280 18.16 1.97 -25.06
N SER A 281 18.15 0.86 -24.32
CA SER A 281 19.15 0.58 -23.28
C SER A 281 20.58 0.58 -23.81
N TYR A 282 20.79 0.07 -25.03
CA TYR A 282 22.10 0.10 -25.69
C TYR A 282 22.56 1.53 -26.01
N ILE A 283 21.67 2.38 -26.53
CA ILE A 283 21.98 3.78 -26.83
C ILE A 283 22.35 4.51 -25.54
N GLU A 284 21.56 4.34 -24.47
CA GLU A 284 21.83 4.96 -23.17
C GLU A 284 23.16 4.52 -22.57
N ARG A 285 23.55 3.24 -22.74
CA ARG A 285 24.86 2.76 -22.28
C ARG A 285 26.00 3.39 -23.07
N LEU A 286 25.88 3.50 -24.40
CA LEU A 286 26.90 4.13 -25.23
C LEU A 286 27.16 5.60 -24.89
N GLU A 287 26.18 6.31 -24.32
CA GLU A 287 26.37 7.69 -23.84
C GLU A 287 27.19 7.76 -22.53
N LYS A 288 27.26 6.65 -21.78
CA LYS A 288 27.99 6.55 -20.50
C LYS A 288 29.45 6.09 -20.68
N ASP A 289 29.75 5.34 -21.74
CA ASP A 289 31.08 4.77 -22.03
C ASP A 289 32.03 5.77 -22.71
#